data_AF-A0A7S2URR0-F1
#
_entry.id   AF-A0A7S2URR0-F1
#
_cell.length_a   1.000
_cell.length_b   1.000
_cell.length_c   1.000
_cell.angle_alpha   90.00
_cell.angle_beta   90.00
_cell.angle_gamma   90.00
#
_symmetry.space_group_name_H-M   'P 1'
#
loop_
_entity.id
_entity.type
_entity.pdbx_description
1 polymer ?
#
loop_
_entity_poly.entity_id
_entity_poly.type
_entity_poly.pdbx_seq_one_letter_code
_entity_poly.pdbx_strand_id
1 'polypeptide(L)'
;GVLVLEVPKTSPAFRAGMKGTRRTDSGLVEIGDIIIRIDNNDISTEADLFQALENCKPGDKVKVTVNRVEAVGPTRTDLALKEVTLMIELTASSDVAKMFPNQEKL
;
A
#
# COMPACT_ATOMS: atom_id res chain seq x y z
N GLY A 1 0.76 -10.38 -6.34
CA GLY A 1 0.48 -9.20 -5.52
C GLY A 1 1.29 -8.03 -6.03
N VAL A 2 0.92 -6.82 -5.60
CA VAL A 2 1.56 -5.57 -6.02
C VAL A 2 2.30 -4.95 -4.83
N LEU A 3 3.60 -4.66 -5.00
CA LEU A 3 4.42 -4.07 -3.95
C LEU A 3 4.10 -2.58 -3.78
N VAL A 4 3.86 -2.15 -2.55
CA VAL A 4 3.67 -0.74 -2.23
C VAL A 4 5.03 -0.06 -2.09
N LEU A 5 5.35 0.82 -3.04
CA LEU A 5 6.61 1.56 -3.03
C LEU A 5 6.57 2.75 -2.07
N GLU A 6 5.56 3.60 -2.18
CA GLU A 6 5.44 4.80 -1.34
C GLU A 6 4.02 4.91 -0.79
N VAL A 7 3.94 5.38 0.47
CA VAL A 7 2.67 5.71 1.12
C VAL A 7 2.83 7.12 1.71
N PRO A 8 2.36 8.16 1.00
CA PRO A 8 2.51 9.53 1.47
C PRO A 8 1.79 9.75 2.80
N LYS A 9 2.41 10.47 3.74
CA LYS A 9 1.90 10.64 5.13
C LYS A 9 0.50 11.27 5.22
N THR A 10 0.10 12.04 4.22
CA THR A 10 -1.23 12.69 4.18
C THR A 10 -2.27 11.86 3.43
N SER A 11 -1.89 10.71 2.85
CA SER A 11 -2.79 9.87 2.07
C SER A 11 -3.80 9.08 2.94
N PRO A 12 -4.97 8.70 2.39
CA PRO A 12 -5.89 7.78 3.05
C PRO A 12 -5.24 6.44 3.40
N ALA A 13 -4.35 5.93 2.53
CA ALA A 13 -3.62 4.69 2.75
C ALA A 13 -2.71 4.77 3.99
N PHE A 14 -2.01 5.90 4.20
CA PHE A 14 -1.22 6.12 5.41
C PHE A 14 -2.10 6.13 6.67
N ARG A 15 -3.23 6.83 6.61
CA ARG A 15 -4.19 6.88 7.74
C ARG A 15 -4.77 5.50 8.07
N ALA A 16 -4.96 4.66 7.05
CA ALA A 16 -5.39 3.28 7.23
C ALA A 16 -4.28 2.37 7.78
N GLY A 17 -3.02 2.84 7.83
CA GLY A 17 -1.88 2.11 8.36
C GLY A 17 -1.10 1.30 7.31
N MET A 18 -1.26 1.61 6.02
CA MET A 18 -0.45 1.02 4.95
C MET A 18 1.01 1.47 5.07
N LYS A 19 1.94 0.58 4.74
CA LYS A 19 3.39 0.82 4.81
C LYS A 19 4.02 0.72 3.43
N GLY A 20 4.70 1.77 3.02
CA GLY A 20 5.52 1.78 1.81
C GLY A 20 6.88 1.13 2.03
N THR A 21 7.49 0.69 0.95
CA THR A 21 8.86 0.19 0.93
C THR A 21 9.83 1.35 1.12
N ARG A 22 10.76 1.24 2.07
CA ARG A 22 11.71 2.31 2.39
C ARG A 22 13.14 1.83 2.24
N ARG A 23 14.01 2.72 1.74
CA ARG A 23 15.46 2.58 1.88
C ARG A 23 15.92 3.21 3.19
N THR A 24 16.64 2.44 3.98
CA THR A 24 17.28 2.89 5.21
C THR A 24 18.55 3.68 4.90
N ASP A 25 19.07 4.41 5.89
CA ASP A 25 20.29 5.23 5.74
C ASP A 25 21.53 4.37 5.48
N SER A 26 21.49 3.08 5.82
CA SER A 26 22.54 2.09 5.52
C SER A 26 22.44 1.50 4.10
N GLY A 27 21.43 1.90 3.31
CA GLY A 27 21.20 1.38 1.96
C GLY A 27 20.40 0.07 1.92
N LEU A 28 19.99 -0.48 3.06
CA LEU A 28 19.11 -1.66 3.11
C LEU A 28 17.68 -1.29 2.76
N VAL A 29 16.99 -2.17 2.02
CA VAL A 29 15.57 -2.02 1.67
C VAL A 29 14.71 -2.72 2.73
N GLU A 30 13.85 -1.95 3.39
CA GLU A 30 12.75 -2.43 4.22
C GLU A 30 11.52 -2.61 3.34
N ILE A 31 11.12 -3.86 3.11
CA ILE A 31 9.94 -4.20 2.31
C ILE A 31 8.67 -3.77 3.06
N GLY A 32 7.82 -3.01 2.37
CA GLY A 32 6.54 -2.57 2.88
C GLY A 32 5.44 -3.62 2.71
N ASP A 33 4.23 -3.12 2.47
CA ASP A 33 3.06 -3.95 2.22
C ASP A 33 3.03 -4.44 0.77
N ILE A 34 2.54 -5.67 0.57
CA ILE A 34 2.24 -6.24 -0.74
C ILE A 34 0.72 -6.42 -0.83
N ILE A 35 0.06 -5.70 -1.73
CA ILE A 35 -1.38 -5.82 -1.96
C ILE A 35 -1.68 -7.17 -2.59
N ILE A 36 -2.58 -7.93 -1.97
CA ILE A 36 -2.99 -9.27 -2.44
C ILE A 36 -4.48 -9.38 -2.71
N ARG A 37 -5.32 -8.46 -2.19
CA ARG A 37 -6.76 -8.46 -2.44
C ARG A 37 -7.37 -7.08 -2.21
N ILE A 38 -8.33 -6.69 -3.04
CA ILE A 38 -9.20 -5.53 -2.83
C ILE A 38 -10.65 -6.01 -2.85
N ASP A 39 -11.33 -5.81 -1.72
CA ASP A 39 -12.63 -6.38 -1.40
C ASP A 39 -12.66 -7.90 -1.63
N ASN A 40 -13.30 -8.33 -2.72
CA ASN A 40 -13.43 -9.74 -3.12
C ASN A 40 -12.57 -10.10 -4.33
N ASN A 41 -11.73 -9.18 -4.82
CA ASN A 41 -10.88 -9.37 -5.99
C ASN A 41 -9.45 -9.68 -5.58
N ASP A 42 -8.97 -10.88 -5.89
CA ASP A 42 -7.57 -11.27 -5.68
C ASP A 42 -6.65 -10.52 -6.64
N ILE A 43 -5.54 -10.01 -6.11
CA ILE A 43 -4.59 -9.18 -6.84
C ILE A 43 -3.27 -9.93 -6.99
N SER A 44 -3.02 -10.45 -8.19
CA SER A 44 -1.76 -11.09 -8.55
C SER A 44 -0.85 -10.15 -9.34
N THR A 45 -1.42 -9.25 -10.14
CA THR A 45 -0.72 -8.34 -11.05
C THR A 45 -1.18 -6.89 -10.88
N GLU A 46 -0.45 -5.96 -11.51
CA GLU A 46 -0.88 -4.56 -11.60
C GLU A 46 -2.18 -4.39 -12.40
N ALA A 47 -2.40 -5.22 -13.42
CA ALA A 47 -3.64 -5.20 -14.20
C ALA A 47 -4.86 -5.56 -13.34
N ASP A 48 -4.74 -6.57 -12.48
CA ASP A 48 -5.80 -6.96 -11.53
C ASP A 48 -6.13 -5.81 -10.57
N LEU A 49 -5.09 -5.09 -10.11
CA LEU A 49 -5.25 -3.93 -9.25
C LEU A 49 -6.06 -2.83 -9.94
N PHE A 50 -5.71 -2.47 -11.17
CA PHE A 50 -6.46 -1.47 -11.93
C PHE A 50 -7.91 -1.92 -12.19
N GLN A 51 -8.11 -3.18 -12.55
CA GLN A 51 -9.44 -3.73 -12.80
C GLN A 51 -10.33 -3.72 -11.53
N ALA A 52 -9.76 -4.05 -10.37
CA ALA A 52 -10.49 -4.02 -9.10
C ALA A 52 -10.93 -2.59 -8.73
N LEU A 53 -10.15 -1.58 -9.10
CA LEU A 53 -10.45 -0.17 -8.84
C LEU A 53 -11.37 0.48 -9.88
N GLU A 54 -11.52 -0.10 -11.08
CA GLU A 54 -12.30 0.47 -12.19
C GLU A 54 -13.77 0.73 -11.81
N ASN A 55 -14.34 -0.13 -10.97
CA ASN A 55 -15.73 0.00 -10.50
C ASN A 55 -15.89 0.88 -9.25
N CYS A 56 -14.78 1.35 -8.67
CA CYS A 56 -14.78 2.14 -7.45
C CYS A 56 -14.76 3.64 -7.73
N LYS A 57 -15.34 4.43 -6.84
CA LYS A 57 -15.44 5.89 -6.97
C LYS A 57 -14.68 6.59 -5.83
N PRO A 58 -14.20 7.83 -6.05
CA PRO A 58 -13.73 8.66 -4.95
C PRO A 58 -14.77 8.77 -3.84
N GLY A 59 -14.35 8.59 -2.59
CA GLY A 59 -15.19 8.51 -1.39
C GLY A 59 -15.55 7.09 -0.97
N ASP A 60 -15.39 6.08 -1.85
CA ASP A 60 -15.67 4.69 -1.49
C ASP A 60 -14.66 4.18 -0.48
N LYS A 61 -15.12 3.36 0.46
CA LYS A 61 -14.27 2.66 1.43
C LYS A 61 -14.07 1.22 0.99
N VAL A 62 -12.88 0.90 0.52
CA VAL A 62 -12.53 -0.44 0.06
C VAL A 62 -11.70 -1.18 1.11
N LYS A 63 -11.89 -2.49 1.16
CA LYS A 63 -11.13 -3.40 2.02
C LYS A 63 -9.88 -3.87 1.28
N VAL A 64 -8.71 -3.35 1.63
CA VAL A 64 -7.44 -3.77 1.04
C VAL A 64 -6.76 -4.77 1.96
N THR A 65 -6.45 -5.94 1.44
CA THR A 65 -5.69 -6.97 2.16
C THR A 65 -4.26 -7.00 1.63
N VAL A 66 -3.32 -6.96 2.56
CA VAL A 66 -1.89 -6.91 2.26
C VAL A 66 -1.14 -7.99 3.01
N ASN A 67 -0.07 -8.49 2.39
CA ASN A 67 0.98 -9.24 3.07
C ASN A 67 2.03 -8.25 3.58
N ARG A 68 2.20 -8.22 4.89
CA ARG A 68 3.18 -7.36 5.57
C ARG A 68 4.34 -8.22 6.06
N VAL A 69 5.56 -7.82 5.71
CA VAL A 69 6.77 -8.40 6.28
C VAL A 69 6.95 -7.84 7.69
N GLU A 70 6.91 -8.72 8.70
CA GLU A 70 7.21 -8.37 10.09
C GLU A 70 8.43 -9.17 10.56
N ALA A 71 9.35 -8.47 11.22
CA ALA A 71 10.43 -9.13 11.95
C ALA A 71 9.83 -9.79 13.20
N VAL A 72 10.01 -11.09 13.33
CA VAL A 72 9.60 -11.91 14.46
C VAL A 72 10.82 -12.37 15.25
N GLY A 73 10.62 -12.73 16.52
CA GLY A 73 11.68 -13.21 17.40
C GLY A 73 12.53 -12.11 18.07
N PRO A 74 13.35 -12.49 19.07
CA PRO A 74 14.12 -11.56 19.90
C PRO A 74 15.24 -10.86 19.14
N THR A 75 15.78 -11.48 18.08
CA THR A 75 16.87 -10.95 17.25
C THR A 75 16.39 -10.17 16.04
N ARG A 76 15.07 -10.14 15.76
CA ARG A 76 14.45 -9.50 14.57
C ARG A 76 15.04 -9.95 13.23
N THR A 77 15.67 -11.11 13.19
CA THR A 77 16.27 -11.71 11.98
C THR A 77 15.30 -12.62 11.24
N ASP A 78 14.31 -13.16 11.96
CA ASP A 78 13.28 -14.00 11.37
C ASP A 78 12.21 -13.10 10.75
N LEU A 79 11.92 -13.29 9.46
CA LEU A 79 10.88 -12.54 8.76
C LEU A 79 9.65 -13.44 8.58
N ALA A 80 8.48 -12.91 8.93
CA ALA A 80 7.20 -13.56 8.68
C ALA A 80 6.32 -12.66 7.81
N LEU A 81 5.55 -13.28 6.92
CA LEU A 81 4.46 -12.60 6.23
C LEU A 81 3.21 -12.69 7.08
N LYS A 82 2.60 -11.55 7.34
CA LYS A 82 1.34 -11.43 8.05
C LYS A 82 0.30 -10.80 7.14
N GLU A 83 -0.84 -11.45 7.02
CA GLU A 83 -1.99 -10.86 6.34
C GLU A 83 -2.62 -9.76 7.22
N VAL A 84 -2.76 -8.57 6.65
CA VAL A 84 -3.36 -7.40 7.31
C VAL A 84 -4.44 -6.83 6.42
N THR A 85 -5.61 -6.58 6.99
CA THR A 85 -6.73 -5.93 6.28
C THR A 85 -6.84 -4.47 6.69
N LEU A 86 -6.82 -3.57 5.72
CA LEU A 86 -6.89 -2.13 5.86
C LEU A 86 -8.16 -1.61 5.19
N MET A 87 -8.90 -0.72 5.85
CA MET A 87 -10.01 -0.01 5.23
C MET A 87 -9.52 1.33 4.69
N ILE A 88 -9.55 1.51 3.37
CA ILE A 88 -9.00 2.69 2.71
C ILE A 88 -10.12 3.44 2.00
N GLU A 89 -10.24 4.72 2.29
CA GLU A 89 -11.11 5.62 1.54
C GLU A 89 -10.40 6.05 0.24
N LEU A 90 -11.01 5.73 -0.89
CA LEU A 90 -10.48 6.10 -2.19
C LEU A 90 -10.61 7.60 -2.40
N THR A 91 -9.57 8.22 -2.94
CA THR A 91 -9.56 9.63 -3.29
C THR A 91 -9.21 9.74 -4.76
N ALA A 92 -9.81 10.71 -5.46
CA ALA A 92 -9.51 10.93 -6.87
C ALA A 92 -8.03 11.26 -7.05
N SER A 93 -7.41 10.73 -8.11
CA SER A 93 -6.01 11.03 -8.44
C SER A 93 -5.75 12.54 -8.62
N SER A 94 -6.75 13.29 -9.07
CA SER A 94 -6.70 14.75 -9.21
C SER A 94 -6.63 15.49 -7.87
N ASP A 95 -7.24 14.95 -6.82
CA ASP A 95 -7.17 15.51 -5.46
C ASP A 95 -5.89 15.06 -4.75
N VAL A 96 -5.42 13.85 -5.07
CA VAL A 96 -4.07 13.39 -4.69
C VAL A 96 -3.01 14.33 -5.27
N ALA A 97 -3.06 14.69 -6.54
CA ALA A 97 -2.09 15.63 -7.13
C ALA A 97 -2.08 17.01 -6.44
N LYS A 98 -3.23 17.53 -5.99
CA LYS A 98 -3.31 18.77 -5.18
C LYS A 98 -2.72 18.60 -3.78
N MET A 99 -2.86 17.40 -3.19
CA MET A 99 -2.21 17.04 -1.93
C MET A 99 -0.68 16.87 -2.09
N PHE A 100 -0.19 16.66 -3.32
CA PHE A 100 1.21 16.37 -3.63
C PHE A 100 1.73 17.15 -4.86
N PRO A 101 1.83 18.49 -4.80
CA PRO A 101 2.18 19.32 -5.96
C PRO A 101 3.62 19.17 -6.48
N ASN A 102 4.47 18.33 -5.85
CA ASN A 102 5.91 18.26 -6.13
C ASN A 102 6.43 16.86 -6.54
N GLN A 103 5.58 15.90 -6.92
CA GLN A 103 6.03 14.54 -7.28
C GLN A 103 6.19 14.25 -8.79
N GLU A 104 6.03 15.24 -9.68
CA GLU A 104 6.29 15.07 -11.14
C GLU A 104 7.76 15.27 -11.56
N LYS A 105 8.73 15.05 -10.65
CA LYS A 105 10.15 15.09 -11.02
C LYS A 105 10.91 13.90 -10.43
N LEU A 106 10.79 12.77 -11.11
CA LEU A 106 11.76 11.68 -11.10
C LEU A 106 11.94 11.18 -12.52
#